data_AF-A0A6N3CW24-F1
#
_entry.id   AF-A0A6N3CW24-F1
#
_cell.length_a   1.000
_cell.length_b   1.000
_cell.length_c   1.000
_cell.angle_alpha   90.00
_cell.angle_beta   90.00
_cell.angle_gamma   90.00
#
_symmetry.space_group_name_H-M   'P 1'
#
loop_
_entity.id
_entity.type
_entity.pdbx_description
1 polymer ?
#
loop_
_entity_poly.entity_id
_entity_poly.type
_entity_poly.pdbx_seq_one_letter_code
_entity_poly.pdbx_strand_id
1 'polypeptide(L)'
;MKQYTRREALKLFGIGTVAVAGLGLAGCSGSGEGVKNASEPVPASQAFGQAGVWMVYGDHEQIGKDTGVERVLVFDGNGNVTVYDTKYVWMNGGTSYVDVTFGDLDGMSNDEIIDLAKKKDRERFDATKQSAIDETNEDIEEATSLPPDYAANEAAGQKVNEAAEYQEPEAVPFTLRLETDDTGNTAASETLSFEHQSLNSSHFYSGSHIGSHPDRYADEALYKTEQVDIKLFSPTYSTTSIVYDTTFGGYSGLATVVNEGHAGFTWDTPDTEGIEVD
;
A
#
# COMPACT_ATOMS: atom_id res chain seq x y z
N MET A 1 -13.67 40.37 43.44
CA MET A 1 -14.13 40.27 42.04
C MET A 1 -12.96 40.45 41.10
N LYS A 2 -12.48 39.34 40.52
CA LYS A 2 -11.98 39.14 39.15
C LYS A 2 -11.26 37.78 39.11
N GLN A 3 -11.92 36.79 38.51
CA GLN A 3 -11.35 35.51 38.10
C GLN A 3 -10.51 35.74 36.84
N TYR A 4 -9.41 35.00 36.68
CA TYR A 4 -8.91 34.58 35.36
C TYR A 4 -8.40 33.14 35.42
N THR A 5 -8.80 32.41 34.39
CA THR A 5 -8.82 30.97 34.18
C THR A 5 -7.48 30.43 33.70
N ARG A 6 -7.18 29.18 34.08
CA ARG A 6 -6.00 28.41 33.63
C ARG A 6 -6.02 28.20 32.12
N ARG A 7 -4.99 28.67 31.43
CA ARG A 7 -4.47 28.09 30.18
C ARG A 7 -2.96 27.99 30.31
N GLU A 8 -2.44 26.96 29.65
CA GLU A 8 -1.04 26.65 29.39
C GLU A 8 -0.33 25.81 30.47
N ALA A 9 -0.32 24.50 30.25
CA ALA A 9 0.77 23.65 30.70
C ALA A 9 1.08 22.63 29.58
N LEU A 10 2.21 22.90 28.91
CA LEU A 10 3.16 21.98 28.31
C LEU A 10 2.63 20.87 27.40
N LYS A 11 2.76 21.13 26.09
CA LYS A 11 3.14 20.11 25.11
C LYS A 11 4.56 19.65 25.43
N LEU A 12 4.73 18.38 25.81
CA LEU A 12 6.02 17.70 25.78
C LEU A 12 5.86 16.47 24.88
N PHE A 13 6.47 16.52 23.70
CA PHE A 13 6.63 15.38 22.82
C PHE A 13 7.55 14.36 23.49
N GLY A 14 6.98 13.24 23.91
CA GLY A 14 7.70 12.00 24.17
C GLY A 14 7.28 11.01 23.12
N ILE A 15 8.11 10.81 22.09
CA ILE A 15 7.97 9.68 21.17
C ILE A 15 8.38 8.45 21.98
N GLY A 16 7.40 7.85 22.65
CA GLY A 16 7.53 6.56 23.30
C GLY A 16 7.23 5.49 22.28
N THR A 17 8.24 4.72 21.91
CA THR A 17 8.07 3.48 21.16
C THR A 17 7.19 2.55 22.01
N VAL A 18 5.93 2.37 21.63
CA VAL A 18 5.05 1.40 22.27
C VAL A 18 5.44 0.04 21.72
N ALA A 19 6.21 -0.71 22.50
CA ALA A 19 6.38 -2.13 22.27
C ALA A 19 5.02 -2.79 22.52
N VAL A 20 4.38 -3.27 21.45
CA VAL A 20 3.17 -4.09 21.53
C VAL A 20 3.54 -5.38 22.27
N ALA A 21 3.24 -5.43 23.56
CA ALA A 21 3.38 -6.62 24.37
C ALA A 21 2.19 -7.53 24.06
N GLY A 22 2.37 -8.44 23.09
CA GLY A 22 1.39 -9.46 22.77
C GLY A 22 1.11 -10.35 23.98
N LEU A 23 -0.14 -10.36 24.45
CA LEU A 23 -0.64 -11.37 25.38
C LEU A 23 -2.06 -11.81 25.00
N GLY A 24 -2.10 -12.86 24.16
CA GLY A 24 -2.88 -14.08 24.34
C GLY A 24 -4.36 -13.99 24.68
N LEU A 25 -5.21 -14.17 23.65
CA LEU A 25 -6.48 -14.87 23.77
C LEU A 25 -6.60 -15.91 22.63
N ALA A 26 -6.52 -17.18 23.05
CA ALA A 26 -6.93 -18.41 22.37
C ALA A 26 -6.71 -18.53 20.84
N GLY A 27 -5.56 -19.10 20.47
CA GLY A 27 -5.37 -19.72 19.15
C GLY A 27 -3.94 -19.62 18.64
N CYS A 28 -3.05 -20.49 19.11
CA CYS A 28 -1.80 -20.75 18.41
C CYS A 28 -2.10 -21.45 17.07
N SER A 29 -2.45 -20.66 16.07
CA SER A 29 -2.29 -21.01 14.66
C SER A 29 -1.62 -19.81 14.03
N GLY A 30 -0.29 -19.85 13.92
CA GLY A 30 0.50 -18.82 13.22
C GLY A 30 0.23 -18.77 11.71
N SER A 31 -1.00 -19.08 11.28
CA SER A 31 -1.45 -19.24 9.90
C SER A 31 -2.55 -18.24 9.49
N GLY A 32 -3.01 -17.35 10.39
CA GLY A 32 -4.11 -16.41 10.11
C GLY A 32 -5.47 -17.09 9.85
N GLU A 33 -5.57 -18.42 10.03
CA GLU A 33 -6.79 -19.20 9.80
C GLU A 33 -7.97 -18.78 10.70
N GLY A 34 -7.69 -18.22 11.88
CA GLY A 34 -8.72 -17.71 12.79
C GLY A 34 -9.52 -16.57 12.19
N VAL A 35 -8.86 -15.65 11.47
CA VAL A 35 -9.53 -14.55 10.76
C VAL A 35 -10.35 -15.10 9.60
N LYS A 36 -9.82 -16.03 8.80
CA LYS A 36 -10.52 -16.56 7.61
C LYS A 36 -11.84 -17.26 7.92
N ASN A 37 -12.02 -17.80 9.12
CA ASN A 37 -13.17 -18.63 9.52
C ASN A 37 -14.15 -17.93 10.47
N ALA A 38 -14.01 -16.63 10.72
CA ALA A 38 -14.74 -15.98 11.81
C ALA A 38 -16.26 -16.00 11.60
N SER A 39 -16.97 -16.51 12.61
CA SER A 39 -18.43 -16.51 12.69
C SER A 39 -19.02 -15.24 13.31
N GLU A 40 -18.17 -14.36 13.85
CA GLU A 40 -18.52 -13.05 14.39
C GLU A 40 -17.65 -11.98 13.71
N PRO A 41 -18.11 -10.72 13.57
CA PRO A 41 -17.33 -9.67 12.94
C PRO A 41 -15.97 -9.47 13.63
N VAL A 42 -14.90 -9.42 12.83
CA VAL A 42 -13.52 -9.29 13.34
C VAL A 42 -13.11 -7.82 13.44
N PRO A 43 -12.68 -7.31 14.62
CA PRO A 43 -12.14 -5.97 14.76
C PRO A 43 -10.82 -5.77 14.00
N ALA A 44 -10.52 -4.54 13.59
CA ALA A 44 -9.33 -4.21 12.79
C ALA A 44 -8.01 -4.61 13.50
N SER A 45 -7.90 -4.33 14.79
CA SER A 45 -6.74 -4.70 15.63
C SER A 45 -6.47 -6.20 15.63
N GLN A 46 -7.53 -7.01 15.68
CA GLN A 46 -7.42 -8.46 15.61
C GLN A 46 -7.07 -8.93 14.18
N ALA A 47 -7.63 -8.27 13.17
CA ALA A 47 -7.46 -8.62 11.77
C ALA A 47 -6.02 -8.36 11.27
N PHE A 48 -5.47 -7.18 11.60
CA PHE A 48 -4.12 -6.76 11.20
C PHE A 48 -3.03 -7.17 12.19
N GLY A 49 -3.39 -7.47 13.44
CA GLY A 49 -2.48 -8.00 14.46
C GLY A 49 -2.04 -9.46 14.23
N GLN A 50 -2.52 -10.11 13.16
CA GLN A 50 -2.16 -11.47 12.77
C GLN A 50 -1.47 -11.49 11.42
N ALA A 51 -0.75 -12.58 11.13
CA ALA A 51 -0.19 -12.78 9.80
C ALA A 51 -1.32 -12.90 8.76
N GLY A 52 -1.27 -12.10 7.69
CA GLY A 52 -2.37 -12.00 6.74
C GLY A 52 -2.00 -11.23 5.48
N VAL A 53 -2.78 -11.43 4.41
CA VAL A 53 -2.56 -10.79 3.11
C VAL A 53 -3.82 -10.04 2.73
N TRP A 54 -3.66 -8.75 2.42
CA TRP A 54 -4.75 -7.86 2.06
C TRP A 54 -4.49 -7.15 0.74
N MET A 55 -5.55 -6.96 -0.04
CA MET A 55 -5.54 -6.37 -1.37
C MET A 55 -6.20 -5.01 -1.30
N VAL A 56 -5.43 -3.97 -1.61
CA VAL A 56 -5.93 -2.61 -1.80
C VAL A 56 -6.52 -2.50 -3.20
N TYR A 57 -7.69 -1.91 -3.33
CA TYR A 57 -8.38 -1.69 -4.59
C TYR A 57 -9.19 -0.39 -4.53
N GLY A 58 -9.79 0.03 -5.66
CA GLY A 58 -10.60 1.25 -5.71
C GLY A 58 -11.73 1.23 -4.67
N ASP A 59 -11.76 2.22 -3.77
CA ASP A 59 -12.70 2.30 -2.64
C ASP A 59 -14.18 2.39 -3.02
N HIS A 60 -14.46 2.78 -4.26
CA HIS A 60 -15.80 2.85 -4.85
C HIS A 60 -16.13 1.68 -5.80
N GLU A 61 -15.23 0.71 -5.94
CA GLU A 61 -15.40 -0.41 -6.85
C GLU A 61 -16.06 -1.61 -6.14
N GLN A 62 -16.87 -2.35 -6.90
CA GLN A 62 -17.29 -3.68 -6.48
C GLN A 62 -16.21 -4.68 -6.89
N ILE A 63 -15.84 -5.58 -5.98
CA ILE A 63 -14.90 -6.66 -6.29
C ILE A 63 -15.51 -7.58 -7.35
N GLY A 64 -14.86 -7.64 -8.50
CA GLY A 64 -15.12 -8.56 -9.60
C GLY A 64 -13.82 -9.08 -10.19
N LYS A 65 -13.90 -10.06 -11.10
CA LYS A 65 -12.71 -10.71 -11.68
C LYS A 65 -11.74 -9.76 -12.39
N ASP A 66 -12.23 -8.65 -12.91
CA ASP A 66 -11.44 -7.65 -13.66
C ASP A 66 -11.08 -6.43 -12.78
N THR A 67 -11.44 -6.44 -11.50
CA THR A 67 -11.09 -5.38 -10.55
C THR A 67 -9.60 -5.43 -10.28
N GLY A 68 -8.91 -4.32 -10.51
CA GLY A 68 -7.47 -4.18 -10.26
C GLY A 68 -7.14 -4.15 -8.77
N VAL A 69 -6.07 -4.85 -8.42
CA VAL A 69 -5.43 -4.82 -7.11
C VAL A 69 -4.28 -3.82 -7.19
N GLU A 70 -4.43 -2.68 -6.53
CA GLU A 70 -3.44 -1.61 -6.58
C GLU A 70 -2.18 -1.98 -5.79
N ARG A 71 -2.37 -2.62 -4.63
CA ARG A 71 -1.29 -3.04 -3.72
C ARG A 71 -1.67 -4.31 -2.99
N VAL A 72 -0.66 -5.10 -2.64
CA VAL A 72 -0.78 -6.22 -1.71
C VAL A 72 -0.04 -5.89 -0.42
N LEU A 73 -0.77 -5.89 0.70
CA LEU A 73 -0.26 -5.70 2.05
C LEU A 73 -0.05 -7.05 2.72
N VAL A 74 1.13 -7.28 3.27
CA VAL A 74 1.51 -8.52 3.96
C VAL A 74 1.81 -8.20 5.41
N PHE A 75 0.90 -8.55 6.30
CA PHE A 75 1.09 -8.40 7.75
C PHE A 75 1.85 -9.60 8.30
N ASP A 76 2.83 -9.33 9.16
CA ASP A 76 3.68 -10.36 9.75
C ASP A 76 3.16 -10.93 11.08
N GLY A 77 2.08 -10.34 11.62
CA GLY A 77 1.52 -10.67 12.93
C GLY A 77 2.32 -10.16 14.13
N ASN A 78 3.37 -9.35 13.89
CA ASN A 78 4.21 -8.72 14.90
C ASN A 78 4.13 -7.19 14.86
N GLY A 79 3.09 -6.64 14.23
CA GLY A 79 2.85 -5.21 14.12
C GLY A 79 3.50 -4.54 12.91
N ASN A 80 3.98 -5.33 11.93
CA ASN A 80 4.56 -4.79 10.70
C ASN A 80 3.77 -5.19 9.46
N VAL A 81 3.89 -4.37 8.44
CA VAL A 81 3.33 -4.57 7.10
C VAL A 81 4.43 -4.41 6.05
N THR A 82 4.45 -5.30 5.06
CA THR A 82 5.23 -5.15 3.82
C THR A 82 4.26 -4.89 2.67
N VAL A 83 4.60 -3.96 1.78
CA VAL A 83 3.69 -3.49 0.73
C VAL A 83 4.32 -3.73 -0.64
N TYR A 84 3.58 -4.38 -1.54
CA TYR A 84 3.98 -4.61 -2.93
C TYR A 84 3.03 -3.85 -3.86
N ASP A 85 3.57 -3.00 -4.75
CA ASP A 85 2.78 -2.24 -5.73
C ASP A 85 2.47 -3.12 -6.95
N THR A 86 1.19 -3.42 -7.16
CA THR A 86 0.70 -4.27 -8.26
C THR A 86 -0.18 -3.52 -9.25
N LYS A 87 -0.30 -2.20 -9.10
CA LYS A 87 -1.14 -1.34 -9.94
C LYS A 87 -0.64 -1.19 -11.38
N TYR A 88 -1.59 -0.97 -12.27
CA TYR A 88 -1.37 -0.67 -13.68
C TYR A 88 -0.45 0.56 -13.83
N VAL A 89 0.45 0.52 -14.82
CA VAL A 89 1.27 1.66 -15.19
C VAL A 89 1.21 1.84 -16.70
N TRP A 90 0.76 3.03 -17.10
CA TRP A 90 0.85 3.46 -18.49
C TRP A 90 2.30 3.81 -18.82
N MET A 91 2.84 3.20 -19.86
CA MET A 91 4.20 3.43 -20.34
C MET A 91 4.14 3.97 -21.76
N ASN A 92 5.17 4.72 -22.16
CA ASN A 92 5.25 5.28 -23.49
C ASN A 92 5.48 4.16 -24.53
N GLY A 93 5.21 4.44 -25.81
CA GLY A 93 5.41 3.47 -26.89
C GLY A 93 4.39 2.33 -26.97
N GLY A 94 3.28 2.40 -26.21
CA GLY A 94 2.20 1.40 -26.27
C GLY A 94 2.48 0.12 -25.50
N THR A 95 3.56 0.09 -24.72
CA THR A 95 3.76 -0.92 -23.68
C THR A 95 3.02 -0.50 -22.42
N SER A 96 2.54 -1.44 -21.63
CA SER A 96 1.89 -1.13 -20.34
C SER A 96 2.11 -2.28 -19.40
N TYR A 97 2.37 -1.97 -18.15
CA TYR A 97 2.33 -2.96 -17.09
C TYR A 97 0.86 -3.18 -16.68
N VAL A 98 0.42 -4.45 -16.76
CA VAL A 98 -0.93 -4.84 -16.37
C VAL A 98 -0.94 -5.20 -14.89
N ASP A 99 -1.94 -4.71 -14.18
CA ASP A 99 -2.17 -4.98 -12.78
C ASP A 99 -2.51 -6.44 -12.49
N VAL A 100 -2.33 -6.82 -11.22
CA VAL A 100 -2.97 -8.02 -10.67
C VAL A 100 -4.46 -7.74 -10.55
N THR A 101 -5.30 -8.69 -10.93
CA THR A 101 -6.76 -8.60 -10.73
C THR A 101 -7.23 -9.59 -9.67
N PHE A 102 -8.41 -9.38 -9.10
CA PHE A 102 -9.01 -10.38 -8.19
C PHE A 102 -9.26 -11.73 -8.87
N GLY A 103 -9.43 -11.76 -10.20
CA GLY A 103 -9.52 -13.01 -10.97
C GLY A 103 -8.21 -13.81 -10.97
N ASP A 104 -7.07 -13.13 -10.94
CA ASP A 104 -5.76 -13.78 -10.87
C ASP A 104 -5.49 -14.44 -9.51
N LEU A 105 -6.19 -14.01 -8.45
CA LEU A 105 -6.03 -14.50 -7.08
C LEU A 105 -6.89 -15.74 -6.78
N ASP A 106 -7.74 -16.16 -7.72
CA ASP A 106 -8.67 -17.25 -7.50
C ASP A 106 -7.94 -18.57 -7.17
N GLY A 107 -8.35 -19.20 -6.08
CA GLY A 107 -7.78 -20.46 -5.60
C GLY A 107 -6.37 -20.35 -5.03
N MET A 108 -5.76 -19.15 -4.99
CA MET A 108 -4.43 -18.96 -4.44
C MET A 108 -4.45 -18.94 -2.90
N SER A 109 -3.45 -19.59 -2.32
CA SER A 109 -3.08 -19.45 -0.91
C SER A 109 -2.43 -18.08 -0.64
N ASN A 110 -2.32 -17.69 0.64
CA ASN A 110 -1.63 -16.45 1.00
C ASN A 110 -0.18 -16.43 0.49
N ASP A 111 0.54 -17.55 0.58
CA ASP A 111 1.93 -17.65 0.11
C ASP A 111 2.03 -17.46 -1.40
N GLU A 112 1.10 -18.03 -2.17
CA GLU A 112 1.02 -17.84 -3.63
C GLU A 112 0.68 -16.38 -4.01
N ILE A 113 -0.20 -15.73 -3.25
CA ILE A 113 -0.50 -14.30 -3.45
C ILE A 113 0.74 -13.45 -3.14
N ILE A 114 1.49 -13.76 -2.08
CA ILE A 114 2.73 -13.06 -1.73
C ILE A 114 3.78 -13.23 -2.84
N ASP A 115 3.98 -14.46 -3.32
CA ASP A 115 4.92 -14.75 -4.40
C ASP A 115 4.54 -14.04 -5.71
N LEU A 116 3.24 -14.02 -6.03
CA LEU A 116 2.71 -13.24 -7.16
C LEU A 116 2.99 -11.75 -6.96
N ALA A 117 2.71 -11.20 -5.79
CA ALA A 117 2.91 -9.79 -5.48
C ALA A 117 4.38 -9.37 -5.60
N LYS A 118 5.32 -10.16 -5.03
CA LYS A 118 6.77 -9.96 -5.18
C LYS A 118 7.21 -9.96 -6.64
N LYS A 119 6.73 -10.94 -7.40
CA LYS A 119 7.03 -11.05 -8.83
C LYS A 119 6.49 -9.83 -9.58
N LYS A 120 5.27 -9.41 -9.28
CA LYS A 120 4.56 -8.32 -9.95
C LYS A 120 5.16 -6.95 -9.64
N ASP A 121 5.57 -6.71 -8.40
CA ASP A 121 6.26 -5.48 -8.00
C ASP A 121 7.61 -5.33 -8.72
N ARG A 122 8.39 -6.42 -8.80
CA ARG A 122 9.63 -6.46 -9.60
C ARG A 122 9.38 -6.28 -11.10
N GLU A 123 8.41 -7.00 -11.67
CA GLU A 123 8.03 -6.85 -13.08
C GLU A 123 7.64 -5.40 -13.40
N ARG A 124 6.94 -4.73 -12.48
CA ARG A 124 6.56 -3.32 -12.61
C ARG A 124 7.80 -2.42 -12.63
N PHE A 125 8.77 -2.65 -11.75
CA PHE A 125 10.03 -1.93 -11.76
C PHE A 125 10.79 -2.13 -13.08
N ASP A 126 10.99 -3.39 -13.49
CA ASP A 126 11.75 -3.74 -14.68
C ASP A 126 11.12 -3.15 -15.95
N ALA A 127 9.79 -3.22 -16.07
CA ALA A 127 9.06 -2.62 -17.17
C ALA A 127 9.16 -1.08 -17.17
N THR A 128 9.08 -0.44 -15.99
CA THR A 128 9.25 1.03 -15.88
C THR A 128 10.66 1.45 -16.33
N LYS A 129 11.68 0.74 -15.83
CA LYS A 129 13.08 0.98 -16.19
C LYS A 129 13.33 0.78 -17.68
N GLN A 130 12.81 -0.31 -18.25
CA GLN A 130 12.99 -0.61 -19.66
C GLN A 130 12.28 0.43 -20.54
N SER A 131 11.06 0.83 -20.20
CA SER A 131 10.36 1.89 -20.94
C SER A 131 11.14 3.20 -20.96
N ALA A 132 11.78 3.57 -19.85
CA ALA A 132 12.59 4.79 -19.77
C ALA A 132 13.86 4.70 -20.62
N ILE A 133 14.51 3.52 -20.63
CA ILE A 133 15.67 3.23 -21.48
C ILE A 133 15.28 3.29 -22.96
N ASP A 134 14.16 2.68 -23.34
CA ASP A 134 13.71 2.63 -24.73
C ASP A 134 13.36 4.03 -25.24
N GLU A 135 12.61 4.83 -24.46
CA GLU A 135 12.29 6.21 -24.82
C GLU A 135 13.55 7.08 -24.95
N THR A 136 14.48 6.98 -23.99
CA THR A 136 15.74 7.74 -24.03
C THR A 136 16.59 7.35 -25.26
N ASN A 137 16.61 6.06 -25.64
CA ASN A 137 17.31 5.62 -26.84
C ASN A 137 16.67 6.13 -28.13
N GLU A 138 15.34 6.09 -28.23
CA GLU A 138 14.59 6.66 -29.36
C GLU A 138 14.91 8.16 -29.51
N ASP A 139 14.90 8.92 -28.41
CA ASP A 139 15.23 10.35 -28.43
C ASP A 139 16.69 10.62 -28.84
N ILE A 140 17.64 9.79 -28.40
CA ILE A 140 19.04 9.86 -28.85
C ILE A 140 19.17 9.58 -30.36
N GLU A 141 18.44 8.61 -30.89
CA GLU A 141 18.44 8.29 -32.32
C GLU A 141 17.80 9.40 -33.16
N GLU A 142 16.72 10.02 -32.66
CA GLU A 142 16.01 11.11 -33.33
C GLU A 142 16.76 12.46 -33.26
N ALA A 143 17.71 12.62 -32.32
CA ALA A 143 18.50 13.83 -32.05
C ALA A 143 19.44 14.32 -33.18
N THR A 144 19.17 13.98 -34.44
CA THR A 144 19.91 14.35 -35.66
C THR A 144 20.05 15.87 -35.92
N SER A 145 19.44 16.73 -35.09
CA SER A 145 19.50 18.19 -35.22
C SER A 145 19.66 18.96 -33.90
N LEU A 146 19.91 18.26 -32.78
CA LEU A 146 19.91 18.88 -31.45
C LEU A 146 21.28 19.43 -31.03
N PRO A 147 21.31 20.46 -30.16
CA PRO A 147 22.55 21.01 -29.60
C PRO A 147 23.43 19.96 -28.87
N PRO A 148 24.76 20.11 -28.83
CA PRO A 148 25.68 19.11 -28.24
C PRO A 148 25.44 18.81 -26.75
N ASP A 149 24.92 19.78 -26.00
CA ASP A 149 24.52 19.67 -24.60
C ASP A 149 23.29 18.77 -24.42
N TYR A 150 22.39 18.70 -25.41
CA TYR A 150 21.22 17.81 -25.38
C TYR A 150 21.66 16.34 -25.35
N ALA A 151 22.47 15.91 -26.33
CA ALA A 151 22.93 14.53 -26.42
C ALA A 151 23.78 14.10 -25.20
N ALA A 152 24.51 15.04 -24.60
CA ALA A 152 25.26 14.77 -23.37
C ALA A 152 24.34 14.53 -22.16
N ASN A 153 23.23 15.28 -22.06
CA ASN A 153 22.23 15.11 -21.00
C ASN A 153 21.46 13.79 -21.15
N GLU A 154 21.04 13.45 -22.38
CA GLU A 154 20.39 12.17 -22.69
C GLU A 154 21.29 10.99 -22.29
N ALA A 155 22.57 11.02 -22.69
CA ALA A 155 23.52 9.98 -22.33
C ALA A 155 23.81 9.89 -20.82
N ALA A 156 23.64 10.98 -20.08
CA ALA A 156 23.75 10.98 -18.62
C ALA A 156 22.50 10.36 -17.97
N GLY A 157 21.31 10.74 -18.44
CA GLY A 157 20.04 10.16 -17.99
C GLY A 157 19.93 8.66 -18.26
N GLN A 158 20.38 8.22 -19.44
CA GLN A 158 20.46 6.81 -19.82
C GLN A 158 21.27 6.00 -18.80
N LYS A 159 22.43 6.52 -18.34
CA LYS A 159 23.24 5.83 -17.32
C LYS A 159 22.53 5.75 -15.97
N VAL A 160 21.72 6.74 -15.61
CA VAL A 160 20.93 6.70 -14.38
C VAL A 160 19.84 5.63 -14.48
N ASN A 161 19.10 5.61 -15.59
CA ASN A 161 18.11 4.56 -15.87
C ASN A 161 18.75 3.17 -15.81
N GLU A 162 19.89 2.95 -16.48
CA GLU A 162 20.62 1.69 -16.49
C GLU A 162 21.13 1.26 -15.10
N ALA A 163 21.56 2.22 -14.28
CA ALA A 163 22.08 1.97 -12.93
C ALA A 163 20.98 1.75 -11.87
N ALA A 164 19.70 2.04 -12.18
CA ALA A 164 18.62 1.82 -11.24
C ALA A 164 18.49 0.32 -10.89
N GLU A 165 18.48 -0.02 -9.61
CA GLU A 165 18.35 -1.40 -9.12
C GLU A 165 17.10 -1.55 -8.26
N TYR A 166 16.39 -2.65 -8.49
CA TYR A 166 15.20 -2.99 -7.71
C TYR A 166 15.58 -3.26 -6.25
N GLN A 167 14.82 -2.62 -5.34
CA GLN A 167 14.86 -2.87 -3.90
C GLN A 167 13.58 -3.59 -3.51
N GLU A 168 13.72 -4.75 -2.86
CA GLU A 168 12.56 -5.47 -2.33
C GLU A 168 12.00 -4.70 -1.12
N PRO A 169 10.68 -4.50 -1.03
CA PRO A 169 10.07 -3.80 0.09
C PRO A 169 10.41 -4.43 1.44
N GLU A 170 10.77 -3.59 2.41
CA GLU A 170 10.99 -4.00 3.79
C GLU A 170 9.71 -3.88 4.62
N ALA A 171 9.60 -4.67 5.70
CA ALA A 171 8.50 -4.55 6.64
C ALA A 171 8.65 -3.28 7.50
N VAL A 172 7.56 -2.54 7.66
CA VAL A 172 7.50 -1.32 8.49
C VAL A 172 6.37 -1.42 9.50
N PRO A 173 6.45 -0.71 10.64
CA PRO A 173 5.35 -0.70 11.60
C PRO A 173 4.08 -0.08 11.00
N PHE A 174 2.92 -0.60 11.40
CA PHE A 174 1.63 0.04 11.13
C PHE A 174 0.99 0.53 12.44
N THR A 175 0.07 1.48 12.32
CA THR A 175 -0.76 1.97 13.42
C THR A 175 -2.23 1.94 13.05
N LEU A 176 -3.10 1.69 14.03
CA LEU A 176 -4.54 1.86 13.92
C LEU A 176 -4.97 3.05 14.76
N ARG A 177 -5.71 3.96 14.13
CA ARG A 177 -6.26 5.14 14.78
C ARG A 177 -7.77 5.16 14.68
N LEU A 178 -8.43 5.16 15.83
CA LEU A 178 -9.87 5.26 15.99
C LEU A 178 -10.23 6.70 16.34
N GLU A 179 -11.13 7.31 15.58
CA GLU A 179 -11.72 8.60 15.92
C GLU A 179 -13.11 8.36 16.52
N THR A 180 -13.41 9.01 17.65
CA THR A 180 -14.71 8.89 18.34
C THR A 180 -15.72 9.95 17.89
N ASP A 181 -17.00 9.70 18.13
CA ASP A 181 -18.05 10.71 17.96
C ASP A 181 -17.93 11.84 19.02
N ASP A 182 -18.75 12.89 18.91
CA ASP A 182 -18.77 14.01 19.84
C ASP A 182 -19.02 13.60 21.32
N THR A 183 -19.35 12.34 21.60
CA THR A 183 -19.55 11.80 22.95
C THR A 183 -18.32 11.09 23.51
N GLY A 184 -17.36 10.69 22.66
CA GLY A 184 -16.19 9.91 23.05
C GLY A 184 -16.46 8.42 23.32
N ASN A 185 -17.70 7.95 23.12
CA ASN A 185 -18.10 6.58 23.49
C ASN A 185 -18.40 5.68 22.28
N THR A 186 -18.48 6.25 21.09
CA THR A 186 -18.77 5.50 19.86
C THR A 186 -17.66 5.75 18.84
N ALA A 187 -17.19 4.69 18.19
CA ALA A 187 -16.32 4.82 17.03
C ALA A 187 -17.04 5.57 15.89
N ALA A 188 -16.40 6.60 15.35
CA ALA A 188 -16.86 7.36 14.20
C ALA A 188 -16.08 7.03 12.93
N SER A 189 -14.78 6.72 13.05
CA SER A 189 -13.98 6.18 11.96
C SER A 189 -12.76 5.41 12.49
N GLU A 190 -12.19 4.57 11.65
CA GLU A 190 -10.93 3.89 11.93
C GLU A 190 -10.00 3.96 10.71
N THR A 191 -8.72 4.19 10.94
CA THR A 191 -7.70 4.37 9.89
C THR A 191 -6.49 3.48 10.15
N LEU A 192 -6.13 2.66 9.17
CA LEU A 192 -4.86 1.93 9.10
C LEU A 192 -3.81 2.84 8.47
N SER A 193 -2.68 3.04 9.16
CA SER A 193 -1.64 3.96 8.74
C SER A 193 -0.26 3.30 8.75
N PHE A 194 0.57 3.53 7.72
CA PHE A 194 1.94 3.02 7.63
C PHE A 194 2.76 3.83 6.62
N GLU A 195 4.08 3.77 6.72
CA GLU A 195 4.96 4.32 5.68
C GLU A 195 5.03 3.37 4.48
N HIS A 196 5.05 3.90 3.26
CA HIS A 196 5.23 3.10 2.05
C HIS A 196 6.37 3.67 1.21
N GLN A 197 7.33 2.82 0.87
CA GLN A 197 8.37 3.15 -0.08
C GLN A 197 7.92 2.71 -1.48
N SER A 198 7.65 3.68 -2.36
CA SER A 198 7.23 3.42 -3.74
C SER A 198 8.25 3.93 -4.75
N LEU A 199 8.24 3.32 -5.93
CA LEU A 199 9.03 3.78 -7.06
C LEU A 199 8.69 5.25 -7.38
N ASN A 200 9.70 6.11 -7.37
CA ASN A 200 9.53 7.50 -7.79
C ASN A 200 9.45 7.56 -9.31
N SER A 201 8.25 7.77 -9.85
CA SER A 201 8.05 7.89 -11.31
C SER A 201 8.82 9.05 -11.93
N SER A 202 9.20 10.06 -11.14
CA SER A 202 9.98 11.21 -11.59
C SER A 202 11.50 10.94 -11.63
N HIS A 203 11.96 9.80 -11.11
CA HIS A 203 13.37 9.41 -11.18
C HIS A 203 13.80 8.95 -12.58
N PHE A 204 12.93 8.25 -13.30
CA PHE A 204 13.27 7.72 -14.61
C PHE A 204 13.23 8.81 -15.68
N TYR A 205 14.29 8.85 -16.48
CA TYR A 205 14.50 9.79 -17.57
C TYR A 205 13.63 9.38 -18.76
N SER A 206 12.67 10.23 -19.14
CA SER A 206 11.89 10.16 -20.39
C SER A 206 12.29 11.35 -21.27
N GLY A 207 12.74 11.13 -22.50
CA GLY A 207 13.43 12.17 -23.27
C GLY A 207 12.55 13.31 -23.79
N SER A 208 11.22 13.23 -23.62
CA SER A 208 10.34 14.40 -23.70
C SER A 208 10.59 15.48 -22.62
N HIS A 209 11.22 15.13 -21.48
CA HIS A 209 11.53 16.07 -20.37
C HIS A 209 12.98 16.57 -20.35
N ILE A 210 13.87 15.96 -21.12
CA ILE A 210 15.34 16.08 -20.95
C ILE A 210 15.92 17.31 -21.64
N GLY A 211 15.28 17.80 -22.70
CA GLY A 211 15.80 18.90 -23.50
C GLY A 211 15.88 20.28 -22.85
N SER A 212 15.15 20.52 -21.77
CA SER A 212 14.95 21.87 -21.24
C SER A 212 15.38 22.10 -19.79
N HIS A 213 15.59 21.04 -18.98
CA HIS A 213 15.89 21.19 -17.55
C HIS A 213 16.78 20.07 -16.97
N PRO A 214 18.08 20.00 -17.33
CA PRO A 214 19.01 19.00 -16.78
C PRO A 214 19.24 19.13 -15.27
N ASP A 215 19.12 20.34 -14.71
CA ASP A 215 19.36 20.61 -13.29
C ASP A 215 18.21 20.17 -12.35
N ARG A 216 17.11 19.63 -12.89
CA ARG A 216 15.91 19.32 -12.08
C ARG A 216 15.82 17.89 -11.56
N TYR A 217 16.59 16.94 -12.11
CA TYR A 217 16.27 15.50 -11.92
C TYR A 217 17.46 14.63 -11.49
N ALA A 218 18.70 15.15 -11.53
CA ALA A 218 19.89 14.41 -11.08
C ALA A 218 19.94 14.14 -9.56
N ASP A 219 19.07 14.78 -8.77
CA ASP A 219 19.02 14.68 -7.30
C ASP A 219 17.82 13.89 -6.78
N GLU A 220 16.93 13.38 -7.64
CA GLU A 220 15.76 12.64 -7.18
C GLU A 220 16.10 11.19 -6.82
N ALA A 221 15.74 10.80 -5.59
CA ALA A 221 15.86 9.42 -5.15
C ALA A 221 14.98 8.49 -6.00
N LEU A 222 15.50 7.30 -6.32
CA LEU A 222 14.79 6.25 -7.07
C LEU A 222 13.48 5.84 -6.40
N TYR A 223 13.48 5.86 -5.07
CA TYR A 223 12.32 5.57 -4.25
C TYR A 223 11.95 6.79 -3.44
N LYS A 224 10.64 6.95 -3.22
CA LYS A 224 10.07 7.95 -2.33
C LYS A 224 9.29 7.25 -1.22
N THR A 225 9.38 7.80 -0.01
CA THR A 225 8.57 7.35 1.12
C THR A 225 7.38 8.28 1.30
N GLU A 226 6.19 7.72 1.41
CA GLU A 226 4.96 8.45 1.70
C GLU A 226 4.19 7.80 2.85
N GLN A 227 3.49 8.62 3.63
CA GLN A 227 2.53 8.13 4.62
C GLN A 227 1.27 7.65 3.87
N VAL A 228 0.87 6.41 4.11
CA VAL A 228 -0.36 5.82 3.56
C VAL A 228 -1.37 5.70 4.68
N ASP A 229 -2.55 6.29 4.47
CA ASP A 229 -3.67 6.25 5.40
C ASP A 229 -4.88 5.63 4.70
N ILE A 230 -5.29 4.44 5.14
CA ILE A 230 -6.45 3.72 4.61
C ILE A 230 -7.59 3.82 5.62
N LYS A 231 -8.65 4.56 5.26
CA LYS A 231 -9.87 4.61 6.05
C LYS A 231 -10.65 3.31 5.90
N LEU A 232 -10.97 2.68 7.01
CA LEU A 232 -11.60 1.36 7.05
C LEU A 232 -13.12 1.46 6.87
N PHE A 233 -13.62 1.89 5.72
CA PHE A 233 -15.07 2.06 5.57
C PHE A 233 -15.80 0.72 5.60
N SER A 234 -16.95 0.66 6.30
CA SER A 234 -17.87 -0.46 6.14
C SER A 234 -18.24 -0.60 4.66
N PRO A 235 -18.25 -1.82 4.11
CA PRO A 235 -18.49 -2.00 2.69
C PRO A 235 -19.92 -1.55 2.33
N THR A 236 -20.03 -0.75 1.27
CA THR A 236 -21.30 -0.15 0.82
C THR A 236 -22.29 -1.20 0.29
N TYR A 237 -21.78 -2.32 -0.23
CA TYR A 237 -22.59 -3.29 -0.98
C TYR A 237 -22.78 -4.62 -0.23
N SER A 238 -21.69 -5.22 0.27
CA SER A 238 -21.71 -6.52 0.93
C SER A 238 -20.48 -6.71 1.81
N THR A 239 -20.62 -7.42 2.92
CA THR A 239 -19.49 -7.79 3.81
C THR A 239 -18.53 -8.79 3.16
N THR A 240 -19.00 -9.52 2.15
CA THR A 240 -18.18 -10.42 1.33
C THR A 240 -18.54 -10.33 -0.16
N SER A 241 -17.57 -10.63 -1.02
CA SER A 241 -17.72 -10.73 -2.48
C SER A 241 -17.12 -12.05 -2.96
N ILE A 242 -17.74 -12.68 -3.95
CA ILE A 242 -17.25 -13.95 -4.52
C ILE A 242 -16.75 -13.68 -5.93
N VAL A 243 -15.51 -14.08 -6.20
CA VAL A 243 -14.92 -14.10 -7.54
C VAL A 243 -14.55 -15.55 -7.83
N TYR A 244 -15.20 -16.13 -8.83
CA TYR A 244 -15.14 -17.57 -9.10
C TYR A 244 -15.45 -18.40 -7.84
N ASP A 245 -14.50 -19.15 -7.31
CA ASP A 245 -14.67 -20.01 -6.14
C ASP A 245 -14.06 -19.38 -4.86
N THR A 246 -13.48 -18.18 -4.97
CA THR A 246 -12.82 -17.48 -3.85
C THR A 246 -13.73 -16.42 -3.24
N THR A 247 -13.89 -16.47 -1.92
CA THR A 247 -14.62 -15.46 -1.15
C THR A 247 -13.64 -14.43 -0.59
N PHE A 248 -13.93 -13.15 -0.85
CA PHE A 248 -13.21 -12.01 -0.32
C PHE A 248 -14.08 -11.28 0.71
N GLY A 249 -13.48 -10.84 1.81
CA GLY A 249 -14.14 -10.01 2.82
C GLY A 249 -13.21 -8.89 3.26
N GLY A 250 -13.77 -7.80 3.79
CA GLY A 250 -12.95 -6.67 4.25
C GLY A 250 -13.74 -5.38 4.40
N TYR A 251 -13.03 -4.28 4.14
CA TYR A 251 -13.51 -2.91 4.14
C TYR A 251 -13.63 -2.40 2.70
N SER A 252 -14.31 -1.28 2.48
CA SER A 252 -14.34 -0.65 1.15
C SER A 252 -12.93 -0.26 0.72
N GLY A 253 -12.45 -0.79 -0.42
CA GLY A 253 -11.10 -0.56 -0.93
C GLY A 253 -10.00 -1.41 -0.30
N LEU A 254 -10.34 -2.35 0.60
CA LEU A 254 -9.37 -3.23 1.25
C LEU A 254 -9.99 -4.61 1.56
N ALA A 255 -9.50 -5.67 0.93
CA ALA A 255 -10.06 -7.02 1.08
C ALA A 255 -9.01 -8.09 1.39
N THR A 256 -9.43 -9.21 1.97
CA THR A 256 -8.63 -10.43 2.19
C THR A 256 -9.44 -11.65 1.76
N VAL A 257 -8.76 -12.75 1.45
CA VAL A 257 -9.41 -14.06 1.27
C VAL A 257 -10.00 -14.53 2.61
N VAL A 258 -11.26 -14.93 2.59
CA VAL A 258 -12.01 -15.50 3.73
C VAL A 258 -12.78 -16.73 3.28
N ASN A 259 -13.28 -17.52 4.23
CA ASN A 259 -14.14 -18.66 3.91
C ASN A 259 -15.60 -18.24 3.71
N GLU A 260 -16.37 -19.06 3.00
CA GLU A 260 -17.80 -18.86 2.83
C GLU A 260 -18.50 -18.78 4.20
N GLY A 261 -19.41 -17.81 4.35
CA GLY A 261 -20.14 -17.58 5.59
C GLY A 261 -19.40 -16.73 6.63
N HIS A 262 -18.23 -16.17 6.29
CA HIS A 262 -17.50 -15.22 7.14
C HIS A 262 -18.39 -14.01 7.54
N ALA A 263 -18.39 -13.67 8.83
CA ALA A 263 -19.28 -12.65 9.38
C ALA A 263 -18.90 -11.20 9.03
N GLY A 264 -17.71 -11.00 8.45
CA GLY A 264 -17.20 -9.71 8.02
C GLY A 264 -16.25 -9.08 9.04
N PHE A 265 -15.96 -7.81 8.84
CA PHE A 265 -15.04 -7.03 9.66
C PHE A 265 -15.76 -5.83 10.28
N THR A 266 -15.29 -5.38 11.43
CA THR A 266 -15.85 -4.24 12.16
C THR A 266 -14.71 -3.31 12.63
N TRP A 267 -15.08 -2.11 13.07
CA TRP A 267 -14.17 -1.25 13.79
C TRP A 267 -13.91 -1.74 15.20
N ASP A 268 -12.76 -1.36 15.72
CA ASP A 268 -12.45 -1.44 17.13
C ASP A 268 -13.36 -0.53 17.99
N THR A 269 -13.42 -0.83 19.29
CA THR A 269 -14.12 -0.01 20.27
C THR A 269 -13.12 0.92 20.97
N PRO A 270 -13.57 2.06 21.54
CA PRO A 270 -12.65 3.02 22.18
C PRO A 270 -11.84 2.46 23.36
N ASP A 271 -12.24 1.32 23.92
CA ASP A 271 -11.56 0.60 24.99
C ASP A 271 -10.61 -0.51 24.50
N THR A 272 -10.47 -0.72 23.18
CA THR A 272 -9.51 -1.67 22.60
C THR A 272 -8.07 -1.28 23.00
N GLU A 273 -7.28 -2.25 23.47
CA GLU A 273 -5.86 -2.03 23.76
C GLU A 273 -5.02 -2.00 22.47
N GLY A 274 -4.01 -1.11 22.43
CA GLY A 274 -3.03 -1.07 21.34
C GLY A 274 -3.44 -0.25 20.12
N ILE A 275 -4.57 0.45 20.17
CA ILE A 275 -4.99 1.43 19.16
C ILE A 275 -4.82 2.86 19.69
N GLU A 276 -4.64 3.81 18.78
CA GLU A 276 -4.68 5.24 19.12
C GLU A 276 -6.13 5.74 19.09
N VAL A 277 -6.55 6.41 20.16
CA VAL A 277 -7.88 7.04 20.28
C VAL A 277 -7.68 8.55 20.49
N ASP A 278 -8.51 9.37 19.84
CA ASP A 278 -8.41 10.84 19.84
C ASP A 278 -9.04 11.57 21.05
#